data_AF-A0A2V5UXR1-F1
#
_entry.id   AF-A0A2V5UXR1-F1
#
_cell.length_a   1.000
_cell.length_b   1.000
_cell.length_c   1.000
_cell.angle_alpha   90.00
_cell.angle_beta   90.00
_cell.angle_gamma   90.00
#
_symmetry.space_group_name_H-M   'P 1'
#
loop_
_entity.id
_entity.type
_entity.pdbx_description
1 polymer ?
#
loop_
_entity_poly.entity_id
_entity_poly.type
_entity_poly.pdbx_seq_one_letter_code
_entity_poly.pdbx_strand_id
1 'polypeptide(L)'
;MLDFIVYLLYRSGSAIANMLPLPLLFVFGEGLGLCAWIVLGKYRRLAQRNVATAFGSEKTPREMRRLVRLHFQRLGANLLCSVKLTAMPLEKMAVRIEAENLDFIHRELRAGHPVVLILSHLANWELFAHILPKYIGYVRNSTIYQRLGNRFIDEHVRRVRGRAGVEMFDRKEGFDQAIRLLRGGGAVGILSDQHAGDHGVWVPFFGRLASTSPLPALLAKRTRAALVGVAIYTSGRARWRIVVSPALENNQESVGSLSAKANQVIEQQIRRAPEDWFWVHNRWKTPKPNFLFVRYKRGVYLPPNLSTQDLKPFRILIRSNNWLGDAVMSVPAVRAIKNGRPDAHITIAAPAKIAAMWRLVPEVDVIFPLTGNSLLAAVCSLRRRSSFDAAILFPNSLRVALESWLSGIPRRIGYRGHSRSWLLNQIIPEAPRRGPLEHQSARYLRIAQGCGALTEQSLEQKTLNAQRSTLNA
;
A
#
# COMPACT_ATOMS: atom_id res chain seq x y z
N MET A 1 -11.71 30.12 12.65
CA MET A 1 -11.68 30.05 14.13
C MET A 1 -11.30 28.65 14.63
N LEU A 2 -12.00 27.58 14.20
CA LEU A 2 -11.70 26.19 14.60
C LEU A 2 -10.23 25.78 14.38
N ASP A 3 -9.67 26.04 13.20
CA ASP A 3 -8.26 25.70 12.92
C ASP A 3 -7.27 26.36 13.87
N PHE A 4 -7.57 27.60 14.29
CA PHE A 4 -6.72 28.31 15.23
C PHE A 4 -6.83 27.72 16.64
N ILE A 5 -8.04 27.34 17.07
CA ILE A 5 -8.25 26.65 18.35
C ILE A 5 -7.51 25.30 18.36
N VAL A 6 -7.63 24.51 17.29
CA VAL A 6 -6.89 23.25 17.12
C VAL A 6 -5.38 23.48 17.18
N TYR A 7 -4.90 24.58 16.58
CA TYR A 7 -3.50 24.97 16.67
C TYR A 7 -3.09 25.34 18.10
N LEU A 8 -3.90 26.06 18.87
CA LEU A 8 -3.63 26.36 20.27
C LEU A 8 -3.55 25.08 21.12
N LEU A 9 -4.48 24.13 20.93
CA LEU A 9 -4.43 22.83 21.60
C LEU A 9 -3.16 22.06 21.26
N TYR A 10 -2.78 22.05 19.97
CA TYR A 10 -1.52 21.46 19.53
C TYR A 10 -0.31 22.11 20.22
N ARG A 11 -0.27 23.44 20.32
CA ARG A 11 0.81 24.20 20.96
C ARG A 11 0.89 23.95 22.46
N SER A 12 -0.24 23.94 23.16
CA SER A 12 -0.30 23.64 24.60
C SER A 12 0.15 22.21 24.89
N GLY A 13 -0.32 21.23 24.12
CA GLY A 13 0.14 19.84 24.23
C GLY A 13 1.64 19.70 23.98
N SER A 14 2.17 20.45 23.00
CA SER A 14 3.61 20.47 22.69
C SER A 14 4.42 21.10 23.82
N ALA A 15 3.93 22.16 24.45
CA ALA A 15 4.58 22.80 25.60
C ALA A 15 4.67 21.84 26.80
N ILE A 16 3.58 21.13 27.12
CA ILE A 16 3.56 20.12 28.19
C ILE A 16 4.57 19.01 27.90
N ALA A 17 4.57 18.46 26.67
CA ALA A 17 5.53 17.44 26.28
C ALA A 17 6.98 17.92 26.42
N ASN A 18 7.25 19.19 26.08
CA ASN A 18 8.60 19.77 26.17
C ASN A 18 9.14 19.85 27.60
N MET A 19 8.28 19.93 28.61
CA MET A 19 8.70 19.96 30.02
C MET A 19 9.19 18.60 30.51
N LEU A 20 8.74 17.49 29.92
CA LEU A 20 9.03 16.13 30.40
C LEU A 20 10.33 15.55 29.79
N PRO A 21 11.15 14.80 30.54
CA PRO A 21 12.32 14.11 29.98
C PRO A 21 11.93 13.11 28.86
N LEU A 22 12.77 13.00 27.82
CA LEU A 22 12.52 12.07 26.69
C LEU A 22 12.30 10.60 27.14
N PRO A 23 13.08 10.02 28.07
CA PRO A 23 12.82 8.66 28.55
C PRO A 23 11.43 8.49 29.17
N LEU A 24 10.92 9.53 29.84
CA LEU A 24 9.61 9.51 30.48
C LEU A 24 8.51 9.60 29.41
N LEU A 25 8.64 10.51 28.45
CA LEU A 25 7.74 10.57 27.28
C LEU A 25 7.70 9.25 26.52
N PHE A 26 8.85 8.59 26.37
CA PHE A 26 8.92 7.30 25.70
C PHE A 26 8.06 6.24 26.41
N VAL A 27 8.20 6.12 27.75
CA VAL A 27 7.39 5.16 28.54
C VAL A 27 5.91 5.51 28.53
N PHE A 28 5.57 6.80 28.67
CA PHE A 28 4.18 7.24 28.56
C PHE A 28 3.60 6.93 27.18
N GLY A 29 4.38 7.15 26.12
CA GLY A 29 3.99 6.82 24.76
C GLY A 29 3.82 5.33 24.54
N GLU A 30 4.64 4.47 25.15
CA GLU A 30 4.43 3.01 25.15
C GLU A 30 3.09 2.65 25.81
N GLY A 31 2.75 3.30 26.93
CA GLY A 31 1.47 3.16 27.61
C GLY A 31 0.28 3.59 26.75
N LEU A 32 0.35 4.79 26.16
CA LEU A 32 -0.68 5.29 25.25
C LEU A 32 -0.86 4.40 24.02
N GLY A 33 0.25 3.90 23.47
CA GLY A 33 0.27 2.93 22.38
C GLY A 33 -0.44 1.63 22.75
N LEU A 34 -0.18 1.10 23.95
CA LEU A 34 -0.87 -0.07 24.46
C LEU A 34 -2.38 0.18 24.61
N CYS A 35 -2.79 1.32 25.18
CA CYS A 35 -4.20 1.70 25.27
C CYS A 35 -4.84 1.80 23.87
N ALA A 36 -4.16 2.41 22.91
CA ALA A 36 -4.60 2.47 21.52
C ALA A 36 -4.77 1.07 20.90
N TRP A 37 -3.87 0.12 21.21
CA TRP A 37 -4.00 -1.27 20.76
C TRP A 37 -5.25 -1.97 21.33
N ILE A 38 -5.65 -1.66 22.56
CA ILE A 38 -6.86 -2.21 23.19
C ILE A 38 -8.12 -1.62 22.54
N VAL A 39 -8.19 -0.29 22.43
CA VAL A 39 -9.40 0.45 22.05
C VAL A 39 -9.59 0.54 20.53
N LEU A 40 -8.52 0.72 19.75
CA LEU A 40 -8.57 0.95 18.30
C LEU A 40 -8.60 -0.35 17.49
N GLY A 41 -9.62 -1.18 17.71
CA GLY A 41 -9.74 -2.51 17.11
C GLY A 41 -9.65 -2.55 15.57
N LYS A 42 -10.09 -1.49 14.88
CA LYS A 42 -9.96 -1.36 13.41
C LYS A 42 -8.49 -1.32 12.96
N TYR A 43 -7.67 -0.49 13.60
CA TYR A 43 -6.24 -0.36 13.28
C TYR A 43 -5.46 -1.59 13.73
N ARG A 44 -5.81 -2.18 14.88
CA ARG A 44 -5.24 -3.46 15.33
C ARG A 44 -5.44 -4.57 14.29
N ARG A 45 -6.67 -4.73 13.78
CA ARG A 45 -6.97 -5.74 12.73
C ARG A 45 -6.21 -5.45 11.42
N LEU A 46 -6.08 -4.17 11.05
CA LEU A 46 -5.29 -3.78 9.88
C LEU A 46 -3.82 -4.16 10.03
N ALA A 47 -3.21 -3.79 11.16
CA ALA A 47 -1.82 -4.14 11.47
C ALA A 47 -1.61 -5.65 11.49
N GLN A 48 -2.52 -6.42 12.10
CA GLN A 48 -2.49 -7.89 12.08
C GLN A 48 -2.52 -8.46 10.66
N ARG A 49 -3.39 -7.94 9.79
CA ARG A 49 -3.45 -8.39 8.39
C ARG A 49 -2.17 -8.07 7.63
N ASN A 50 -1.64 -6.87 7.84
CA ASN A 50 -0.41 -6.43 7.19
C ASN A 50 0.80 -7.26 7.64
N VAL A 51 0.94 -7.51 8.95
CA VAL A 51 1.97 -8.39 9.53
C VAL A 51 1.82 -9.81 9.02
N ALA A 52 0.59 -10.35 8.95
CA ALA A 52 0.34 -11.68 8.37
C ALA A 52 0.69 -11.74 6.88
N THR A 53 0.45 -10.65 6.14
CA THR A 53 0.86 -10.55 4.73
C THR A 53 2.38 -10.60 4.60
N ALA A 54 3.12 -9.92 5.47
CA ALA A 54 4.57 -9.89 5.44
C ALA A 54 5.22 -11.19 5.94
N PHE A 55 4.86 -11.62 7.16
CA PHE A 55 5.56 -12.63 7.95
C PHE A 55 4.75 -13.92 8.18
N GLY A 56 3.59 -14.09 7.56
CA GLY A 56 2.71 -15.24 7.82
C GLY A 56 3.32 -16.62 7.51
N SER A 57 4.34 -16.67 6.64
CA SER A 57 5.12 -17.88 6.34
C SER A 57 6.33 -18.07 7.26
N GLU A 58 6.71 -17.05 8.03
CA GLU A 58 7.95 -17.01 8.80
C GLU A 58 7.72 -16.98 10.31
N LYS A 59 6.52 -16.60 10.75
CA LYS A 59 6.17 -16.37 12.16
C LYS A 59 4.85 -17.02 12.51
N THR A 60 4.78 -17.57 13.72
CA THR A 60 3.56 -18.15 14.26
C THR A 60 2.50 -17.06 14.55
N PRO A 61 1.21 -17.43 14.65
CA PRO A 61 0.16 -16.50 15.02
C PRO A 61 0.39 -15.80 16.38
N ARG A 62 1.09 -16.45 17.32
CA ARG A 62 1.42 -15.87 18.63
C ARG A 62 2.48 -14.78 18.51
N GLU A 63 3.55 -15.04 17.76
CA GLU A 63 4.61 -14.06 17.51
C GLU A 63 4.09 -12.84 16.75
N MET A 64 3.28 -13.05 15.72
CA MET A 64 2.66 -11.95 14.98
C MET A 64 1.77 -11.07 15.85
N ARG A 65 1.00 -11.65 16.78
CA ARG A 65 0.20 -10.88 17.75
C ARG A 65 1.06 -10.08 18.70
N ARG A 66 2.16 -10.66 19.21
CA ARG A 66 3.12 -9.96 20.07
C ARG A 66 3.77 -8.80 19.33
N LEU A 67 4.15 -9.02 18.07
CA LEU A 67 4.75 -8.00 17.21
C LEU A 67 3.79 -6.82 16.98
N VAL A 68 2.52 -7.08 16.67
CA VAL A 68 1.53 -6.00 16.54
C VAL A 68 1.36 -5.23 17.85
N ARG A 69 1.34 -5.90 19.00
CA ARG A 69 1.26 -5.20 20.30
C ARG A 69 2.48 -4.29 20.52
N LEU A 70 3.68 -4.82 20.30
CA LEU A 70 4.93 -4.07 20.43
C LEU A 70 4.98 -2.89 19.46
N HIS A 71 4.52 -3.08 18.23
CA HIS A 71 4.41 -2.02 17.24
C HIS A 71 3.60 -0.83 17.75
N PHE A 72 2.42 -1.07 18.34
CA PHE A 72 1.59 0.01 18.86
C PHE A 72 2.29 0.77 20.00
N GLN A 73 2.98 0.06 20.89
CA GLN A 73 3.77 0.67 21.97
C GLN A 73 4.89 1.55 21.40
N ARG A 74 5.68 1.02 20.45
CA ARG A 74 6.77 1.75 19.79
C ARG A 74 6.27 2.95 18.99
N LEU A 75 5.16 2.79 18.28
CA LEU A 75 4.54 3.88 17.53
C LEU A 75 4.11 5.01 18.48
N GLY A 76 3.45 4.68 19.58
CA GLY A 76 3.06 5.67 20.60
C GLY A 76 4.27 6.38 21.21
N ALA A 77 5.32 5.62 21.56
CA ALA A 77 6.57 6.15 22.09
C ALA A 77 7.26 7.12 21.11
N ASN A 78 7.40 6.71 19.85
CA ASN A 78 8.08 7.49 18.83
C ASN A 78 7.30 8.75 18.44
N LEU A 79 5.97 8.66 18.29
CA LEU A 79 5.13 9.83 18.02
C LEU A 79 5.10 10.83 19.18
N LEU A 80 5.09 10.36 20.43
CA LEU A 80 5.12 11.29 21.57
C LEU A 80 6.50 11.93 21.73
N CYS A 81 7.57 11.17 21.53
CA CYS A 81 8.93 11.71 21.54
C CYS A 81 9.17 12.71 20.41
N SER A 82 8.59 12.51 19.21
CA SER A 82 8.79 13.42 18.08
C SER A 82 8.32 14.85 18.38
N VAL A 83 7.24 15.01 19.16
CA VAL A 83 6.76 16.32 19.63
C VAL A 83 7.87 17.10 20.33
N LYS A 84 8.59 16.47 21.26
CA LYS A 84 9.70 17.12 21.97
C LYS A 84 10.94 17.28 21.09
N LEU A 85 11.27 16.26 20.29
CA LEU A 85 12.47 16.27 19.45
C LEU A 85 12.44 17.38 18.41
N THR A 86 11.26 17.70 17.85
CA THR A 86 11.12 18.80 16.87
C THR A 86 11.43 20.18 17.45
N ALA A 87 11.32 20.35 18.77
CA ALA A 87 11.62 21.61 19.47
C ALA A 87 13.01 21.62 20.15
N MET A 88 13.71 20.48 20.15
CA MET A 88 14.98 20.31 20.85
C MET A 88 16.16 20.81 19.99
N PRO A 89 17.16 21.49 20.58
CA PRO A 89 18.41 21.82 19.88
C PRO A 89 19.11 20.57 19.33
N LEU A 90 19.74 20.72 18.17
CA LEU A 90 20.35 19.61 17.42
C LEU A 90 21.43 18.88 18.24
N GLU A 91 22.20 19.61 19.04
CA GLU A 91 23.29 19.10 19.87
C GLU A 91 22.75 18.15 20.94
N LYS A 92 21.64 18.53 21.60
CA LYS A 92 21.00 17.71 22.63
C LYS A 92 20.33 16.48 22.02
N MET A 93 19.72 16.64 20.86
CA MET A 93 19.10 15.55 20.13
C MET A 93 20.17 14.52 19.70
N ALA A 94 21.30 14.98 19.17
CA ALA A 94 22.39 14.15 18.66
C ALA A 94 22.94 13.12 19.66
N VAL A 95 22.97 13.43 20.96
CA VAL A 95 23.45 12.49 22.01
C VAL A 95 22.58 11.23 22.10
N ARG A 96 21.36 11.26 21.55
CA ARG A 96 20.42 10.13 21.52
C ARG A 96 20.43 9.35 20.21
N ILE A 97 21.26 9.76 19.25
CA ILE A 97 21.25 9.22 17.88
C ILE A 97 22.63 8.69 17.53
N GLU A 98 22.67 7.42 17.18
CA GLU A 98 23.80 6.79 16.52
C GLU A 98 23.58 6.79 15.01
N ALA A 99 24.66 6.87 14.22
CA ALA A 99 24.59 6.75 12.76
C ALA A 99 25.57 5.68 12.29
N GLU A 100 25.08 4.74 11.49
CA GLU A 100 25.85 3.66 10.87
C GLU A 100 25.92 3.89 9.35
N ASN A 101 27.09 3.61 8.77
CA ASN A 101 27.33 3.57 7.32
C ASN A 101 27.06 4.87 6.55
N LEU A 102 27.24 6.03 7.17
CA LEU A 102 27.07 7.33 6.51
C LEU A 102 27.94 7.49 5.26
N ASP A 103 29.06 6.76 5.19
CA ASP A 103 30.00 6.77 4.07
C ASP A 103 29.34 6.46 2.73
N PHE A 104 28.29 5.62 2.69
CA PHE A 104 27.56 5.35 1.45
C PHE A 104 26.91 6.59 0.84
N ILE A 105 26.42 7.53 1.66
CA ILE A 105 25.88 8.80 1.17
C ILE A 105 27.02 9.79 0.91
N HIS A 106 27.99 9.87 1.81
CA HIS A 106 29.09 10.82 1.68
C HIS A 106 29.93 10.59 0.43
N ARG A 107 30.17 9.33 0.06
CA ARG A 107 30.90 8.96 -1.15
C ARG A 107 30.26 9.56 -2.40
N GLU A 108 28.96 9.41 -2.56
CA GLU A 108 28.24 9.92 -3.74
C GLU A 108 28.21 11.46 -3.72
N LEU A 109 27.83 12.07 -2.60
CA LEU A 109 27.72 13.52 -2.50
C LEU A 109 29.06 14.24 -2.67
N ARG A 110 30.16 13.70 -2.12
CA ARG A 110 31.50 14.29 -2.28
C ARG A 110 32.05 14.11 -3.69
N ALA A 111 31.61 13.08 -4.41
CA ALA A 111 31.90 12.93 -5.84
C ALA A 111 31.05 13.87 -6.73
N GLY A 112 30.19 14.71 -6.13
CA GLY A 112 29.26 15.58 -6.87
C GLY A 112 28.06 14.83 -7.48
N HIS A 113 27.89 13.55 -7.16
CA HIS A 113 26.73 12.78 -7.60
C HIS A 113 25.53 13.11 -6.72
N PRO A 114 24.40 13.54 -7.31
CA PRO A 114 23.22 13.80 -6.51
C PRO A 114 22.65 12.51 -5.93
N VAL A 115 21.93 12.64 -4.81
CA VAL A 115 21.40 11.49 -4.07
C VAL A 115 19.91 11.62 -3.84
N VAL A 116 19.16 10.58 -4.17
CA VAL A 116 17.77 10.41 -3.77
C VAL A 116 17.73 9.41 -2.62
N LEU A 117 17.27 9.87 -1.44
CA LEU A 117 17.16 9.04 -0.25
C LEU A 117 15.78 8.36 -0.23
N ILE A 118 15.80 7.03 -0.21
CA ILE A 118 14.63 6.18 -0.02
C ILE A 118 14.41 6.04 1.48
N LEU A 119 13.44 6.77 1.99
CA LEU A 119 13.07 6.80 3.41
C LEU A 119 11.87 5.89 3.68
N SER A 120 11.83 5.35 4.90
CA SER A 120 10.76 4.46 5.39
C SER A 120 10.12 5.04 6.66
N HIS A 121 8.82 4.82 6.86
CA HIS A 121 8.13 5.14 8.11
C HIS A 121 8.45 4.09 9.18
N LEU A 122 9.73 4.05 9.59
CA LEU A 122 10.26 3.22 10.65
C LEU A 122 10.59 4.09 11.87
N ALA A 123 10.31 3.55 13.06
CA ALA A 123 10.61 4.14 14.34
C ALA A 123 10.15 5.61 14.42
N ASN A 124 11.06 6.54 14.67
CA ASN A 124 10.79 7.96 14.69
C ASN A 124 11.28 8.63 13.38
N TRP A 125 10.55 8.41 12.29
CA TRP A 125 10.91 8.94 10.96
C TRP A 125 10.91 10.47 10.89
N GLU A 126 10.23 11.18 11.81
CA GLU A 126 10.24 12.64 11.88
C GLU A 126 11.65 13.22 12.07
N LEU A 127 12.53 12.42 12.68
CA LEU A 127 13.94 12.74 12.85
C LEU A 127 14.68 12.97 11.53
N PHE A 128 14.23 12.42 10.39
CA PHE A 128 14.86 12.69 9.10
C PHE A 128 14.93 14.18 8.78
N ALA A 129 13.87 14.94 9.11
CA ALA A 129 13.81 16.37 8.81
C ALA A 129 14.80 17.22 9.63
N HIS A 130 15.30 16.69 10.75
CA HIS A 130 16.17 17.42 11.67
C HIS A 130 17.62 16.92 11.63
N ILE A 131 17.81 15.63 11.36
CA ILE A 131 19.13 15.02 11.45
C ILE A 131 19.84 14.97 10.10
N LEU A 132 19.12 14.82 8.98
CA LEU A 132 19.79 14.79 7.67
C LEU A 132 20.65 16.04 7.43
N PRO A 133 20.18 17.27 7.71
CA PRO A 133 21.04 18.46 7.58
C PRO A 133 22.29 18.44 8.46
N LYS A 134 22.28 17.74 9.61
CA LYS A 134 23.49 17.58 10.43
C LYS A 134 24.58 16.81 9.70
N TYR A 135 24.21 15.73 9.02
CA TYR A 135 25.17 14.85 8.37
C TYR A 135 25.50 15.31 6.95
N ILE A 136 24.53 15.85 6.19
CA ILE A 136 24.71 16.20 4.78
C ILE A 136 24.50 17.70 4.50
N GLY A 137 24.56 18.55 5.52
CA GLY A 137 24.31 20.00 5.39
C GLY A 137 25.33 20.77 4.56
N TYR A 138 26.46 20.15 4.19
CA TYR A 138 27.42 20.73 3.25
C TYR A 138 26.91 20.71 1.79
N VAL A 139 25.80 20.01 1.51
CA VAL A 139 25.05 20.13 0.25
C VAL A 139 23.62 20.61 0.52
N ARG A 140 23.00 21.21 -0.50
CA ARG A 140 21.57 21.49 -0.46
C ARG A 140 20.79 20.19 -0.33
N ASN A 141 19.87 20.14 0.62
CA ASN A 141 19.04 18.97 0.87
C ASN A 141 17.57 19.37 1.03
N SER A 142 16.69 18.47 0.59
CA SER A 142 15.25 18.73 0.62
C SER A 142 14.43 17.47 0.90
N THR A 143 13.15 17.65 1.19
CA THR A 143 12.16 16.58 1.28
C THR A 143 10.89 16.92 0.52
N ILE A 144 10.21 15.89 0.02
CA ILE A 144 8.90 16.04 -0.59
C ILE A 144 7.85 16.12 0.53
N TYR A 145 7.23 17.27 0.65
CA TYR A 145 6.25 17.59 1.68
C TYR A 145 4.83 17.52 1.15
N GLN A 146 3.90 17.10 2.00
CA GLN A 146 2.48 17.22 1.78
C GLN A 146 1.93 18.22 2.80
N ARG A 147 1.35 19.32 2.31
CA ARG A 147 0.73 20.33 3.18
C ARG A 147 -0.29 19.71 4.12
N LEU A 148 -0.24 20.10 5.39
CA LEU A 148 -1.20 19.72 6.41
C LEU A 148 -2.50 20.50 6.21
N GLY A 149 -3.63 19.88 6.58
CA GLY A 149 -4.95 20.50 6.37
C GLY A 149 -5.17 21.77 7.19
N ASN A 150 -4.55 21.85 8.37
CA ASN A 150 -4.62 23.03 9.23
C ASN A 150 -3.45 23.97 8.89
N ARG A 151 -3.76 25.16 8.36
CA ARG A 151 -2.76 26.14 7.90
C ARG A 151 -1.77 26.58 8.99
N PHE A 152 -2.22 26.73 10.24
CA PHE A 152 -1.36 27.23 11.32
C PHE A 152 -0.38 26.16 11.79
N ILE A 153 -0.82 24.90 11.82
CA ILE A 153 0.05 23.76 12.09
C ILE A 153 1.02 23.56 10.92
N ASP A 154 0.56 23.67 9.67
CA ASP A 154 1.40 23.60 8.47
C ASP A 154 2.53 24.63 8.52
N GLU A 155 2.20 25.91 8.71
CA GLU A 155 3.18 27.00 8.83
C GLU A 155 4.16 26.75 9.98
N HIS A 156 3.67 26.28 11.13
CA HIS A 156 4.52 25.98 12.27
C HIS A 156 5.51 24.85 11.96
N VAL A 157 5.04 23.72 11.43
CA VAL A 157 5.88 22.58 11.06
C VAL A 157 6.90 22.97 10.01
N ARG A 158 6.49 23.74 8.99
CA ARG A 158 7.40 24.25 7.95
C ARG A 158 8.47 25.16 8.54
N ARG A 159 8.10 26.06 9.45
CA ARG A 159 9.06 26.93 10.14
C ARG A 159 10.07 26.12 10.96
N VAL A 160 9.59 25.13 11.72
CA VAL A 160 10.43 24.32 12.61
C VAL A 160 11.40 23.43 11.82
N ARG A 161 10.93 22.77 10.76
CA ARG A 161 11.79 21.98 9.87
C ARG A 161 12.75 22.85 9.06
N GLY A 162 12.31 24.02 8.60
CA GLY A 162 13.17 24.97 7.87
C GLY A 162 14.35 25.48 8.70
N ARG A 163 14.22 25.59 10.03
CA ARG A 163 15.34 25.92 10.93
C ARG A 163 16.48 24.90 10.90
N ALA A 164 16.17 23.65 10.58
CA ALA A 164 17.20 22.62 10.44
C ALA A 164 17.95 22.73 9.10
N GLY A 165 17.55 23.61 8.18
CA GLY A 165 18.21 23.78 6.88
C GLY A 165 17.71 22.85 5.76
N VAL A 166 16.63 22.09 6.00
CA VAL A 166 15.99 21.26 4.97
C VAL A 166 14.97 22.06 4.17
N GLU A 167 15.10 22.05 2.84
CA GLU A 167 14.09 22.61 1.95
C GLU A 167 12.87 21.69 1.84
N MET A 168 11.66 22.24 1.76
CA MET A 168 10.43 21.44 1.64
C MET A 168 9.71 21.79 0.35
N PHE A 169 9.65 20.83 -0.57
CA PHE A 169 8.94 20.97 -1.83
C PHE A 169 7.56 20.34 -1.74
N ASP A 170 6.51 21.12 -1.99
CA ASP A 170 5.16 20.60 -1.99
C ASP A 170 4.94 19.70 -3.21
N ARG A 171 4.47 18.48 -2.97
CA ARG A 171 4.07 17.54 -4.02
C ARG A 171 3.06 18.14 -5.02
N LYS A 172 2.21 19.08 -4.61
CA LYS A 172 1.21 19.74 -5.47
C LYS A 172 1.82 20.74 -6.46
N GLU A 173 2.99 21.28 -6.16
CA GLU A 173 3.69 22.26 -7.00
C GLU A 173 4.57 21.59 -8.08
N GLY A 174 4.46 20.27 -8.23
CA GLY A 174 5.28 19.48 -9.13
C GLY A 174 6.64 19.12 -8.53
N PHE A 175 7.54 18.63 -9.37
CA PHE A 175 8.84 18.09 -8.94
C PHE A 175 10.04 18.82 -9.56
N ASP A 176 9.81 19.93 -10.26
CA ASP A 176 10.88 20.65 -10.97
C ASP A 176 11.90 21.26 -10.00
N GLN A 177 11.44 21.72 -8.83
CA GLN A 177 12.33 22.20 -7.76
C GLN A 177 13.27 21.08 -7.28
N ALA A 178 12.73 19.88 -7.06
CA ALA A 178 13.52 18.71 -6.69
C ALA A 178 14.53 18.32 -7.78
N ILE A 179 14.11 18.35 -9.06
CA ILE A 179 15.00 18.06 -10.19
C ILE A 179 16.13 19.09 -10.28
N ARG A 180 15.85 20.39 -10.12
CA ARG A 180 16.88 21.44 -10.13
C ARG A 180 17.87 21.27 -8.98
N LEU A 181 17.38 20.99 -7.77
CA LEU A 181 18.24 20.73 -6.61
C LEU A 181 19.16 19.53 -6.84
N LEU A 182 18.64 18.42 -7.36
CA LEU A 182 19.43 17.24 -7.69
C LEU A 182 20.43 17.54 -8.82
N ARG A 183 20.07 18.27 -9.86
CA ARG A 183 21.04 18.66 -10.92
C ARG A 183 22.20 19.51 -10.39
N GLY A 184 21.99 20.22 -9.28
CA GLY A 184 23.04 20.95 -8.57
C GLY A 184 23.87 20.10 -7.60
N GLY A 185 23.80 18.76 -7.64
CA GLY A 185 24.56 17.87 -6.75
C GLY A 185 23.97 17.71 -5.35
N GLY A 186 22.73 18.15 -5.12
CA GLY A 186 22.07 18.06 -3.82
C GLY A 186 21.45 16.70 -3.49
N ALA A 187 20.74 16.64 -2.37
CA ALA A 187 20.02 15.45 -1.91
C ALA A 187 18.51 15.67 -1.75
N VAL A 188 17.69 14.67 -2.11
CA VAL A 188 16.23 14.70 -1.91
C VAL A 188 15.77 13.46 -1.15
N GLY A 189 15.15 13.65 0.02
CA GLY A 189 14.56 12.58 0.82
C GLY A 189 13.09 12.34 0.52
N ILE A 190 12.73 11.08 0.26
CA ILE A 190 11.37 10.65 -0.09
C ILE A 190 10.94 9.47 0.76
N LEU A 191 9.87 9.65 1.54
CA LEU A 191 9.13 8.56 2.16
C LEU A 191 8.32 7.82 1.09
N SER A 192 8.67 6.56 0.80
CA SER A 192 8.18 5.83 -0.39
C SER A 192 7.54 4.47 -0.11
N ASP A 193 7.47 4.08 1.16
CA ASP A 193 6.95 2.80 1.67
C ASP A 193 5.42 2.77 1.84
N GLN A 194 4.72 3.87 1.57
CA GLN A 194 3.26 3.94 1.61
C GLN A 194 2.60 3.64 0.26
N HIS A 195 1.35 3.16 0.28
CA HIS A 195 0.53 2.95 -0.91
C HIS A 195 0.43 4.21 -1.79
N ALA A 196 0.88 4.14 -3.04
CA ALA A 196 0.97 5.27 -3.96
C ALA A 196 -0.32 5.58 -4.76
N GLY A 197 -1.41 4.84 -4.51
CA GLY A 197 -2.68 5.01 -5.22
C GLY A 197 -2.62 4.44 -6.64
N ASP A 198 -3.46 4.98 -7.53
CA ASP A 198 -3.64 4.47 -8.88
C ASP A 198 -2.53 4.87 -9.87
N HIS A 199 -1.64 5.77 -9.45
CA HIS A 199 -0.52 6.24 -10.26
C HIS A 199 0.81 5.55 -9.94
N GLY A 200 0.82 4.63 -8.98
CA GLY A 200 1.98 3.82 -8.64
C GLY A 200 2.27 2.74 -9.68
N VAL A 201 3.47 2.19 -9.61
CA VAL A 201 3.83 0.94 -10.31
C VAL A 201 3.56 -0.23 -9.37
N TRP A 202 2.90 -1.28 -9.87
CA TRP A 202 2.66 -2.47 -9.07
C TRP A 202 3.89 -3.35 -9.09
N VAL A 203 4.57 -3.45 -7.96
CA VAL A 203 5.78 -4.28 -7.80
C VAL A 203 5.69 -5.14 -6.54
N PRO A 204 6.45 -6.24 -6.44
CA PRO A 204 6.44 -7.08 -5.25
C PRO A 204 6.84 -6.31 -3.98
N PHE A 205 6.13 -6.58 -2.89
CA PHE A 205 6.46 -6.15 -1.54
C PHE A 205 6.05 -7.23 -0.53
N PHE A 206 7.03 -7.88 0.11
CA PHE A 206 6.91 -9.12 0.89
C PHE A 206 6.20 -10.24 0.11
N GLY A 207 6.54 -10.38 -1.17
CA GLY A 207 5.97 -11.38 -2.07
C GLY A 207 4.55 -11.07 -2.55
N ARG A 208 3.93 -9.94 -2.17
CA ARG A 208 2.61 -9.54 -2.66
C ARG A 208 2.70 -8.22 -3.42
N LEU A 209 1.97 -8.10 -4.54
CA LEU A 209 1.97 -6.86 -5.32
C LEU A 209 1.43 -5.67 -4.50
N ALA A 210 2.17 -4.56 -4.53
CA ALA A 210 1.80 -3.29 -3.89
C ALA A 210 2.05 -2.12 -4.85
N SER A 211 1.20 -1.10 -4.78
CA SER A 211 1.35 0.14 -5.55
C SER A 211 2.47 1.00 -4.95
N THR A 212 3.61 1.05 -5.63
CA THR A 212 4.82 1.76 -5.20
C THR A 212 4.97 3.09 -5.92
N SER A 213 5.43 4.11 -5.17
CA SER A 213 5.69 5.42 -5.75
C SER A 213 6.87 5.32 -6.72
N PRO A 214 6.69 5.69 -7.99
CA PRO A 214 7.78 5.69 -8.97
C PRO A 214 8.68 6.92 -8.82
N LEU A 215 8.36 7.85 -7.91
CA LEU A 215 9.04 9.14 -7.80
C LEU A 215 10.55 9.00 -7.55
N PRO A 216 11.04 8.16 -6.61
CA PRO A 216 12.48 8.00 -6.41
C PRO A 216 13.19 7.54 -7.69
N ALA A 217 12.65 6.51 -8.34
CA ALA A 217 13.18 5.99 -9.60
C ALA A 217 13.15 7.02 -10.74
N LEU A 218 12.09 7.82 -10.85
CA LEU A 218 11.97 8.86 -11.88
C LEU A 218 12.97 9.98 -11.67
N LEU A 219 13.15 10.44 -10.44
CA LEU A 219 14.15 11.47 -10.12
C LEU A 219 15.55 10.94 -10.42
N ALA A 220 15.88 9.74 -9.93
CA ALA A 220 17.16 9.08 -10.18
C ALA A 220 17.49 9.00 -11.67
N LYS A 221 16.53 8.58 -12.52
CA LYS A 221 16.74 8.53 -13.97
C LYS A 221 16.89 9.91 -14.63
N ARG A 222 16.11 10.91 -14.19
CA ARG A 222 16.13 12.26 -14.78
C ARG A 222 17.35 13.08 -14.39
N THR A 223 17.98 12.75 -13.27
CA THR A 223 19.10 13.53 -12.71
C THR A 223 20.37 12.71 -12.55
N ARG A 224 20.34 11.43 -12.97
CA ARG A 224 21.42 10.44 -12.73
C ARG A 224 21.81 10.34 -11.25
N ALA A 225 20.85 10.57 -10.36
CA ALA A 225 21.11 10.50 -8.92
C ALA A 225 21.25 9.04 -8.45
N ALA A 226 22.15 8.83 -7.50
CA ALA A 226 22.24 7.58 -6.76
C ALA A 226 20.99 7.40 -5.88
N LEU A 227 20.50 6.16 -5.77
CA LEU A 227 19.37 5.82 -4.90
C LEU A 227 19.90 5.15 -3.65
N VAL A 228 19.68 5.76 -2.48
CA VAL A 228 20.26 5.28 -1.22
C VAL A 228 19.17 5.08 -0.18
N GLY A 229 19.08 3.89 0.41
CA GLY A 229 18.13 3.61 1.48
C GLY A 229 18.59 4.19 2.81
N VAL A 230 17.67 4.82 3.56
CA VAL A 230 17.95 5.25 4.94
C VAL A 230 16.78 4.87 5.83
N ALA A 231 17.08 4.21 6.95
CA ALA A 231 16.11 3.84 7.96
C ALA A 231 16.53 4.36 9.33
N ILE A 232 15.53 4.55 10.20
CA ILE A 232 15.72 4.85 11.62
C ILE A 232 15.17 3.67 12.41
N TYR A 233 15.93 3.21 13.39
CA TYR A 233 15.53 2.15 14.32
C TYR A 233 15.49 2.66 15.74
N THR A 234 14.58 2.11 16.54
CA THR A 234 14.56 2.31 17.99
C THR A 234 15.63 1.40 18.62
N SER A 235 16.80 1.95 18.99
CA SER A 235 17.91 1.17 19.58
C SER A 235 17.80 1.02 21.09
N GLY A 236 16.94 1.81 21.74
CA GLY A 236 16.69 1.76 23.18
C GLY A 236 15.66 2.79 23.63
N ARG A 237 15.44 2.90 24.94
CA ARG A 237 14.49 3.88 25.50
C ARG A 237 14.93 5.31 25.14
N ALA A 238 14.13 5.97 24.30
CA ALA A 238 14.45 7.27 23.72
C ALA A 238 15.87 7.35 23.14
N ARG A 239 16.31 6.29 22.45
CA ARG A 239 17.54 6.23 21.67
C ARG A 239 17.22 5.68 20.29
N TRP A 240 17.82 6.27 19.28
CA TRP A 240 17.59 5.92 17.89
C TRP A 240 18.89 5.70 17.15
N ARG A 241 18.79 4.97 16.06
CA ARG A 241 19.92 4.68 15.19
C ARG A 241 19.53 4.87 13.74
N ILE A 242 20.28 5.71 13.05
CA ILE A 242 20.18 5.89 11.59
C ILE A 242 21.09 4.87 10.94
N VAL A 243 20.58 4.18 9.93
CA VAL A 243 21.36 3.22 9.15
C VAL A 243 21.15 3.52 7.69
N VAL A 244 22.28 3.66 7.00
CA VAL A 244 22.33 3.88 5.56
C VAL A 244 22.64 2.57 4.86
N SER A 245 21.87 2.26 3.82
CA SER A 245 22.09 1.12 2.93
C SER A 245 23.05 1.50 1.80
N PRO A 246 23.74 0.53 1.18
CA PRO A 246 24.48 0.77 -0.06
C PRO A 246 23.60 1.42 -1.14
N ALA A 247 24.22 2.22 -2.01
CA ALA A 247 23.54 2.78 -3.17
C ALA A 247 23.06 1.66 -4.11
N LEU A 248 21.83 1.80 -4.61
CA LEU A 248 21.29 0.88 -5.60
C LEU A 248 21.98 1.09 -6.95
N GLU A 249 22.33 -0.02 -7.59
CA GLU A 249 22.76 -0.03 -8.97
C GLU A 249 21.63 0.41 -9.91
N ASN A 250 21.92 1.43 -10.72
CA ASN A 250 20.94 2.13 -11.56
C ASN A 250 21.28 2.09 -13.06
N ASN A 251 22.41 1.49 -13.46
CA ASN A 251 22.85 1.51 -14.86
C ASN A 251 21.85 0.79 -15.77
N GLN A 252 21.23 1.56 -16.67
CA GLN A 252 20.23 1.10 -17.65
C GLN A 252 18.93 0.48 -17.10
N GLU A 253 18.66 0.65 -15.80
CA GLU A 253 17.48 0.06 -15.17
C GLU A 253 16.16 0.78 -15.56
N SER A 254 15.07 0.02 -15.64
CA SER A 254 13.74 0.59 -15.85
C SER A 254 13.19 1.22 -14.55
N VAL A 255 12.20 2.12 -14.67
CA VAL A 255 11.53 2.69 -13.48
C VAL A 255 10.89 1.61 -12.62
N GLY A 256 10.34 0.56 -13.25
CA GLY A 256 9.78 -0.60 -12.55
C GLY A 256 10.84 -1.36 -11.76
N SER A 257 11.99 -1.62 -12.38
CA SER A 257 13.13 -2.30 -11.73
C SER A 257 13.62 -1.55 -10.51
N LEU A 258 13.92 -0.26 -10.64
CA LEU A 258 14.36 0.58 -9.52
C LEU A 258 13.31 0.64 -8.41
N SER A 259 12.02 0.66 -8.76
CA SER A 259 10.93 0.65 -7.77
C SER A 259 10.85 -0.69 -7.03
N ALA A 260 11.12 -1.81 -7.71
CA ALA A 260 11.20 -3.13 -7.09
C ALA A 260 12.42 -3.25 -6.17
N LYS A 261 13.61 -2.80 -6.62
CA LYS A 261 14.83 -2.73 -5.79
C LYS A 261 14.63 -1.83 -4.56
N ALA A 262 13.98 -0.67 -4.72
CA ALA A 262 13.62 0.20 -3.61
C ALA A 262 12.73 -0.51 -2.57
N ASN A 263 11.73 -1.26 -3.04
CA ASN A 263 10.91 -2.10 -2.16
C ASN A 263 11.74 -3.16 -1.43
N GLN A 264 12.69 -3.83 -2.10
CA GLN A 264 13.56 -4.81 -1.46
C GLN A 264 14.42 -4.20 -0.35
N VAL A 265 14.96 -2.99 -0.54
CA VAL A 265 15.67 -2.24 0.50
C VAL A 265 14.75 -1.98 1.69
N ILE A 266 13.53 -1.50 1.44
CA ILE A 266 12.54 -1.26 2.50
C ILE A 266 12.16 -2.57 3.22
N GLU A 267 12.02 -3.68 2.50
CA GLU A 267 11.77 -5.00 3.10
C GLU A 267 12.89 -5.42 4.05
N GLN A 268 14.16 -5.27 3.62
CA GLN A 268 15.32 -5.56 4.47
C GLN A 268 15.33 -4.68 5.73
N GLN A 269 15.01 -3.39 5.58
CA GLN A 269 14.90 -2.47 6.71
C GLN A 269 13.80 -2.90 7.69
N ILE A 270 12.62 -3.24 7.19
CA ILE A 270 11.51 -3.72 8.03
C ILE A 270 11.86 -5.05 8.69
N ARG A 271 12.53 -5.96 8.00
CA ARG A 271 12.95 -7.25 8.57
C ARG A 271 13.92 -7.10 9.74
N ARG A 272 14.76 -6.05 9.74
CA ARG A 272 15.69 -5.76 10.84
C ARG A 272 14.97 -5.34 12.13
N ALA A 273 13.89 -4.56 12.04
CA ALA A 273 13.10 -4.11 13.20
C ALA A 273 11.60 -4.08 12.86
N PRO A 274 10.95 -5.24 12.78
CA PRO A 274 9.61 -5.31 12.22
C PRO A 274 8.56 -4.68 13.13
N GLU A 275 8.81 -4.45 14.40
CA GLU A 275 7.93 -3.67 15.28
C GLU A 275 7.90 -2.17 14.96
N ASP A 276 8.94 -1.63 14.33
CA ASP A 276 9.10 -0.19 14.15
C ASP A 276 8.36 0.35 12.91
N TRP A 277 7.93 -0.52 11.98
CA TRP A 277 7.29 -0.07 10.74
C TRP A 277 5.85 0.37 10.97
N PHE A 278 5.37 1.37 10.23
CA PHE A 278 4.02 1.94 10.36
C PHE A 278 2.89 0.99 9.86
N TRP A 279 2.67 -0.12 10.56
CA TRP A 279 1.72 -1.19 10.21
C TRP A 279 0.25 -0.76 10.18
N VAL A 280 -0.07 0.42 10.72
CA VAL A 280 -1.43 0.99 10.70
C VAL A 280 -1.78 1.64 9.35
N HIS A 281 -0.86 1.67 8.37
CA HIS A 281 -1.15 2.03 6.99
C HIS A 281 -1.52 0.81 6.13
N ASN A 282 -2.52 0.95 5.25
CA ASN A 282 -2.92 -0.14 4.36
C ASN A 282 -2.04 -0.19 3.10
N ARG A 283 -0.81 -0.73 3.22
CA ARG A 283 0.15 -0.85 2.11
C ARG A 283 -0.40 -1.64 0.91
N TRP A 284 -1.05 -2.78 1.18
CA TRP A 284 -1.66 -3.65 0.16
C TRP A 284 -3.12 -3.30 -0.14
N LYS A 285 -3.50 -2.01 -0.02
CA LYS A 285 -4.82 -1.54 -0.42
C LYS A 285 -5.04 -1.82 -1.90
N THR A 286 -6.11 -2.56 -2.20
CA THR A 286 -6.56 -2.76 -3.58
C THR A 286 -7.34 -1.54 -4.07
N PRO A 287 -7.15 -1.09 -5.33
CA PRO A 287 -7.91 0.04 -5.86
C PRO A 287 -9.40 -0.24 -5.97
N LYS A 288 -10.22 0.81 -6.04
CA LYS A 288 -11.67 0.72 -6.20
C LYS A 288 -12.13 1.55 -7.39
N PRO A 289 -12.94 0.99 -8.32
CA PRO A 289 -13.44 -0.39 -8.37
C PRO A 289 -12.44 -1.41 -8.96
N ASN A 290 -11.36 -0.96 -9.60
CA ASN A 290 -10.50 -1.77 -10.48
C ASN A 290 -9.34 -2.46 -9.75
N PHE A 291 -9.53 -3.65 -9.19
CA PHE A 291 -8.43 -4.39 -8.54
C PHE A 291 -7.64 -5.31 -9.48
N LEU A 292 -8.03 -5.33 -10.75
CA LEU A 292 -7.28 -5.92 -11.85
C LEU A 292 -6.38 -4.84 -12.47
N PHE A 293 -5.12 -5.17 -12.73
CA PHE A 293 -4.06 -4.20 -13.00
C PHE A 293 -3.89 -3.83 -14.48
N VAL A 294 -4.57 -4.53 -15.39
CA VAL A 294 -4.40 -4.34 -16.85
C VAL A 294 -4.73 -2.93 -17.33
N ARG A 295 -5.63 -2.21 -16.64
CA ARG A 295 -6.00 -0.83 -17.02
C ARG A 295 -5.03 0.25 -16.53
N TYR A 296 -4.08 -0.10 -15.66
CA TYR A 296 -3.20 0.87 -15.02
C TYR A 296 -2.03 1.22 -15.93
N LYS A 297 -1.82 2.52 -16.19
CA LYS A 297 -0.78 3.02 -17.13
C LYS A 297 0.62 2.48 -16.85
N ARG A 298 0.99 2.33 -15.57
CA ARG A 298 2.31 1.81 -15.17
C ARG A 298 2.36 0.29 -15.03
N GLY A 299 1.19 -0.37 -15.05
CA GLY A 299 1.06 -1.81 -14.99
C GLY A 299 1.74 -2.47 -13.78
N VAL A 300 2.05 -3.74 -13.97
CA VAL A 300 2.83 -4.57 -13.04
C VAL A 300 4.24 -4.70 -13.60
N TYR A 301 5.24 -4.57 -12.73
CA TYR A 301 6.61 -4.93 -13.06
C TYR A 301 7.05 -6.06 -12.13
N LEU A 302 7.53 -7.15 -12.71
CA LEU A 302 8.14 -8.27 -12.00
C LEU A 302 9.64 -8.30 -12.34
N PRO A 303 10.53 -8.38 -11.33
CA PRO A 303 11.94 -8.63 -11.56
C PRO A 303 12.15 -9.92 -12.40
N PRO A 304 13.17 -9.96 -13.29
CA PRO A 304 13.38 -11.11 -14.19
C PRO A 304 13.58 -12.46 -13.47
N ASN A 305 14.06 -12.41 -12.22
CA ASN A 305 14.33 -13.58 -11.38
C ASN A 305 13.10 -14.06 -10.59
N LEU A 306 11.93 -13.44 -10.76
CA LEU A 306 10.73 -13.74 -9.98
C LEU A 306 9.59 -14.17 -10.92
N SER A 307 9.10 -15.38 -10.72
CA SER A 307 7.96 -15.93 -11.44
C SER A 307 6.64 -15.51 -10.79
N THR A 308 5.56 -15.54 -11.56
CA THR A 308 4.19 -15.30 -11.04
C THR A 308 3.81 -16.26 -9.92
N GLN A 309 4.39 -17.47 -9.92
CA GLN A 309 4.17 -18.50 -8.90
C GLN A 309 4.84 -18.18 -7.56
N ASP A 310 5.88 -17.35 -7.55
CA ASP A 310 6.58 -16.92 -6.33
C ASP A 310 5.79 -15.85 -5.57
N LEU A 311 4.78 -15.25 -6.22
CA LEU A 311 3.92 -14.25 -5.60
C LEU A 311 2.89 -14.91 -4.68
N LYS A 312 2.65 -14.26 -3.55
CA LYS A 312 1.52 -14.60 -2.68
C LYS A 312 0.22 -14.37 -3.46
N PRO A 313 -0.62 -15.40 -3.61
CA PRO A 313 -1.77 -15.33 -4.50
C PRO A 313 -2.80 -14.32 -3.99
N PHE A 314 -3.38 -13.59 -4.94
CA PHE A 314 -4.60 -12.81 -4.72
C PHE A 314 -5.81 -13.71 -4.95
N ARG A 315 -6.44 -14.12 -3.85
CA ARG A 315 -7.45 -15.19 -3.86
C ARG A 315 -8.82 -14.62 -4.20
N ILE A 316 -9.36 -15.02 -5.34
CA ILE A 316 -10.67 -14.59 -5.83
C ILE A 316 -11.64 -15.77 -5.73
N LEU A 317 -12.67 -15.63 -4.91
CA LEU A 317 -13.81 -16.54 -4.92
C LEU A 317 -14.79 -16.11 -6.00
N ILE A 318 -15.10 -16.97 -6.95
CA ILE A 318 -16.19 -16.76 -7.90
C ILE A 318 -17.32 -17.73 -7.52
N ARG A 319 -18.47 -17.19 -7.17
CA ARG A 319 -19.67 -18.02 -7.00
C ARG A 319 -20.29 -18.25 -8.37
N SER A 320 -20.24 -19.50 -8.85
CA SER A 320 -20.82 -19.92 -10.11
C SER A 320 -22.36 -19.97 -10.07
N ASN A 321 -22.98 -19.94 -11.25
CA ASN A 321 -24.39 -20.18 -11.45
C ASN A 321 -24.81 -21.61 -11.10
N ASN A 322 -26.12 -21.86 -11.07
CA ASN A 322 -26.66 -23.17 -10.71
C ASN A 322 -26.91 -24.09 -11.93
N TRP A 323 -26.96 -23.50 -13.12
CA TRP A 323 -27.27 -24.17 -14.38
C TRP A 323 -26.02 -24.25 -15.25
N LEU A 324 -25.89 -25.35 -16.01
CA LEU A 324 -24.71 -25.59 -16.85
C LEU A 324 -24.56 -24.52 -17.95
N GLY A 325 -25.65 -24.15 -18.63
CA GLY A 325 -25.61 -23.13 -19.70
C GLY A 325 -25.10 -21.78 -19.20
N ASP A 326 -25.60 -21.30 -18.07
CA ASP A 326 -25.09 -20.06 -17.43
C ASP A 326 -23.61 -20.15 -17.06
N ALA A 327 -23.18 -21.30 -16.53
CA ALA A 327 -21.79 -21.51 -16.15
C ALA A 327 -20.88 -21.43 -17.39
N VAL A 328 -21.24 -22.09 -18.50
CA VAL A 328 -20.56 -21.99 -19.80
C VAL A 328 -20.49 -20.53 -20.26
N MET A 329 -21.61 -19.80 -20.23
CA MET A 329 -21.66 -18.40 -20.64
C MET A 329 -20.80 -17.46 -19.78
N SER A 330 -20.44 -17.86 -18.56
CA SER A 330 -19.61 -17.07 -17.65
C SER A 330 -18.10 -17.31 -17.81
N VAL A 331 -17.67 -18.34 -18.55
CA VAL A 331 -16.25 -18.69 -18.77
C VAL A 331 -15.43 -17.52 -19.33
N PRO A 332 -15.89 -16.76 -20.35
CA PRO A 332 -15.12 -15.62 -20.87
C PRO A 332 -14.82 -14.57 -19.79
N ALA A 333 -15.75 -14.36 -18.85
CA ALA A 333 -15.54 -13.44 -17.74
C ALA A 333 -14.47 -13.96 -16.76
N VAL A 334 -14.48 -15.26 -16.46
CA VAL A 334 -13.45 -15.90 -15.61
C VAL A 334 -12.06 -15.76 -16.24
N ARG A 335 -11.93 -16.03 -17.55
CA ARG A 335 -10.68 -15.84 -18.30
C ARG A 335 -10.20 -14.39 -18.26
N ALA A 336 -11.10 -13.43 -18.48
CA ALA A 336 -10.78 -12.00 -18.40
C ALA A 336 -10.32 -11.58 -16.98
N ILE A 337 -10.90 -12.18 -15.93
CA ILE A 337 -10.49 -11.95 -14.54
C ILE A 337 -9.09 -12.53 -14.27
N LYS A 338 -8.80 -13.76 -14.71
CA LYS A 338 -7.49 -14.40 -14.55
C LYS A 338 -6.39 -13.58 -15.23
N ASN A 339 -6.64 -13.15 -16.47
CA ASN A 339 -5.72 -12.31 -17.24
C ASN A 339 -5.59 -10.88 -16.69
N GLY A 340 -6.49 -10.49 -15.79
CA GLY A 340 -6.53 -9.17 -15.17
C GLY A 340 -5.39 -8.88 -14.19
N ARG A 341 -4.69 -9.90 -13.69
CA ARG A 341 -3.54 -9.76 -12.80
C ARG A 341 -2.70 -11.05 -12.78
N PRO A 342 -1.36 -10.95 -12.69
CA PRO A 342 -0.49 -12.12 -12.77
C PRO A 342 -0.57 -13.04 -11.53
N ASP A 343 -0.92 -12.49 -10.36
CA ASP A 343 -1.04 -13.22 -9.09
C ASP A 343 -2.49 -13.64 -8.78
N ALA A 344 -3.40 -13.64 -9.77
CA ALA A 344 -4.78 -14.10 -9.56
C ALA A 344 -4.82 -15.60 -9.28
N HIS A 345 -5.48 -15.98 -8.19
CA HIS A 345 -5.80 -17.35 -7.88
C HIS A 345 -7.32 -17.51 -7.74
N ILE A 346 -7.94 -18.10 -8.74
CA ILE A 346 -9.39 -18.23 -8.90
C ILE A 346 -9.87 -19.52 -8.26
N THR A 347 -10.82 -19.37 -7.34
CA THR A 347 -11.58 -20.48 -6.77
C THR A 347 -13.02 -20.38 -7.23
N ILE A 348 -13.50 -21.38 -7.96
CA ILE A 348 -14.91 -21.47 -8.35
C ILE A 348 -15.68 -22.26 -7.30
N ALA A 349 -16.63 -21.60 -6.63
CA ALA A 349 -17.62 -22.28 -5.80
C ALA A 349 -18.88 -22.56 -6.63
N ALA A 350 -19.13 -23.83 -6.93
CA ALA A 350 -20.20 -24.28 -7.83
C ALA A 350 -20.99 -25.46 -7.23
N PRO A 351 -22.26 -25.66 -7.62
CA PRO A 351 -22.97 -26.90 -7.28
C PRO A 351 -22.22 -28.13 -7.78
N ALA A 352 -22.26 -29.22 -7.00
CA ALA A 352 -21.54 -30.47 -7.33
C ALA A 352 -21.83 -30.97 -8.75
N LYS A 353 -23.09 -30.88 -9.20
CA LYS A 353 -23.55 -31.32 -10.54
C LYS A 353 -22.86 -30.61 -11.72
N ILE A 354 -22.37 -29.39 -11.55
CA ILE A 354 -21.66 -28.66 -12.61
C ILE A 354 -20.17 -28.44 -12.30
N ALA A 355 -19.68 -28.91 -11.16
CA ALA A 355 -18.29 -28.73 -10.76
C ALA A 355 -17.31 -29.41 -11.74
N ALA A 356 -17.72 -30.50 -12.38
CA ALA A 356 -16.90 -31.19 -13.38
C ALA A 356 -16.60 -30.34 -14.61
N MET A 357 -17.55 -29.52 -15.08
CA MET A 357 -17.35 -28.63 -16.22
C MET A 357 -16.24 -27.59 -15.96
N TRP A 358 -16.15 -27.08 -14.73
CA TRP A 358 -15.11 -26.12 -14.37
C TRP A 358 -13.70 -26.72 -14.39
N ARG A 359 -13.54 -28.05 -14.38
CA ARG A 359 -12.23 -28.72 -14.55
C ARG A 359 -11.68 -28.56 -15.96
N LEU A 360 -12.56 -28.28 -16.92
CA LEU A 360 -12.19 -28.07 -18.33
C LEU A 360 -11.72 -26.64 -18.61
N VAL A 361 -11.73 -25.76 -17.61
CA VAL A 361 -11.35 -24.34 -17.76
C VAL A 361 -9.96 -24.14 -17.14
N PRO A 362 -8.89 -24.00 -17.95
CA PRO A 362 -7.51 -23.90 -17.44
C PRO A 362 -7.27 -22.70 -16.53
N GLU A 363 -8.05 -21.63 -16.68
CA GLU A 363 -7.93 -20.41 -15.86
C GLU A 363 -8.45 -20.58 -14.43
N VAL A 364 -9.09 -21.71 -14.11
CA VAL A 364 -9.59 -22.03 -12.77
C VAL A 364 -8.55 -22.82 -11.99
N ASP A 365 -8.03 -22.24 -10.91
CA ASP A 365 -7.01 -22.89 -10.09
C ASP A 365 -7.61 -23.92 -9.12
N VAL A 366 -8.77 -23.61 -8.53
CA VAL A 366 -9.42 -24.49 -7.55
C VAL A 366 -10.92 -24.54 -7.78
N ILE A 367 -11.49 -25.74 -7.73
CA ILE A 367 -12.93 -25.95 -7.78
C ILE A 367 -13.41 -26.40 -6.40
N PHE A 368 -14.44 -25.72 -5.92
CA PHE A 368 -15.07 -25.97 -4.65
C PHE A 368 -16.52 -26.42 -4.87
N PRO A 369 -16.79 -27.74 -4.90
CA PRO A 369 -18.14 -28.26 -5.01
C PRO A 369 -18.91 -27.98 -3.72
N LEU A 370 -20.04 -27.31 -3.84
CA LEU A 370 -20.95 -27.04 -2.73
C LEU A 370 -21.87 -28.24 -2.56
N THR A 371 -21.71 -28.94 -1.45
CA THR A 371 -22.53 -30.08 -1.04
C THR A 371 -23.62 -29.59 -0.09
N GLY A 372 -24.86 -29.50 -0.60
CA GLY A 372 -26.06 -29.22 0.20
C GLY A 372 -26.61 -27.79 0.18
N ASN A 373 -27.82 -27.66 0.72
CA ASN A 373 -28.59 -26.41 0.74
C ASN A 373 -28.38 -25.57 2.00
N SER A 374 -27.52 -25.99 2.93
CA SER A 374 -27.24 -25.25 4.16
C SER A 374 -26.26 -24.10 3.92
N LEU A 375 -26.69 -22.89 4.29
CA LEU A 375 -25.87 -21.68 4.25
C LEU A 375 -24.71 -21.76 5.25
N LEU A 376 -24.95 -22.27 6.46
CA LEU A 376 -23.91 -22.38 7.49
C LEU A 376 -22.81 -23.37 7.10
N ALA A 377 -23.19 -24.49 6.48
CA ALA A 377 -22.21 -25.46 5.99
C ALA A 377 -21.31 -24.84 4.92
N ALA A 378 -21.88 -24.08 3.98
CA ALA A 378 -21.12 -23.36 2.95
C ALA A 378 -20.15 -22.33 3.57
N VAL A 379 -20.63 -21.50 4.51
CA VAL A 379 -19.80 -20.49 5.21
C VAL A 379 -18.67 -21.15 5.99
N CYS A 380 -18.96 -22.21 6.74
CA CYS A 380 -17.94 -22.92 7.53
C CYS A 380 -16.85 -23.48 6.62
N SER A 381 -17.25 -24.06 5.49
CA SER A 381 -16.32 -24.65 4.52
C SER A 381 -15.47 -23.59 3.84
N LEU A 382 -16.06 -22.45 3.47
CA LEU A 382 -15.33 -21.31 2.89
C LEU A 382 -14.31 -20.73 3.88
N ARG A 383 -14.67 -20.59 5.16
CA ARG A 383 -13.76 -20.07 6.21
C ARG A 383 -12.62 -21.04 6.53
N ARG A 384 -12.82 -22.35 6.44
CA ARG A 384 -11.80 -23.37 6.77
C ARG A 384 -10.67 -23.46 5.75
N ARG A 385 -10.94 -23.21 4.46
CA ARG A 385 -9.93 -23.41 3.41
C ARG A 385 -8.90 -22.30 3.38
N SER A 386 -9.34 -21.06 3.18
CA SER A 386 -8.43 -19.94 2.91
C SER A 386 -9.13 -18.60 3.06
N SER A 387 -8.36 -17.56 3.42
CA SER A 387 -8.84 -16.18 3.34
C SER A 387 -8.92 -15.72 1.89
N PHE A 388 -10.09 -15.30 1.43
CA PHE A 388 -10.28 -14.68 0.11
C PHE A 388 -10.10 -13.17 0.18
N ASP A 389 -9.52 -12.59 -0.88
CA ASP A 389 -9.35 -11.15 -1.04
C ASP A 389 -10.58 -10.49 -1.69
N ALA A 390 -11.26 -11.22 -2.58
CA ALA A 390 -12.46 -10.77 -3.26
C ALA A 390 -13.42 -11.94 -3.51
N ALA A 391 -14.72 -11.63 -3.50
CA ALA A 391 -15.78 -12.52 -3.94
C ALA A 391 -16.56 -11.88 -5.09
N ILE A 392 -16.64 -12.57 -6.23
CA ILE A 392 -17.40 -12.17 -7.41
C ILE A 392 -18.62 -13.09 -7.50
N LEU A 393 -19.80 -12.48 -7.47
CA LEU A 393 -21.07 -13.20 -7.38
C LEU A 393 -21.80 -13.09 -8.72
N PHE A 394 -21.72 -14.15 -9.54
CA PHE A 394 -22.45 -14.22 -10.81
C PHE A 394 -23.98 -14.36 -10.60
N PRO A 395 -24.48 -15.20 -9.66
CA PRO A 395 -25.91 -15.25 -9.38
C PRO A 395 -26.39 -13.98 -8.70
N ASN A 396 -27.61 -13.54 -9.03
CA ASN A 396 -28.31 -12.48 -8.33
C ASN A 396 -29.11 -13.03 -7.13
N SER A 397 -28.43 -13.65 -6.18
CA SER A 397 -29.04 -14.34 -5.02
C SER A 397 -28.64 -13.70 -3.70
N LEU A 398 -29.61 -13.55 -2.78
CA LEU A 398 -29.38 -13.12 -1.40
C LEU A 398 -28.52 -14.12 -0.62
N ARG A 399 -28.82 -15.41 -0.76
CA ARG A 399 -28.06 -16.50 -0.10
C ARG A 399 -26.58 -16.43 -0.46
N VAL A 400 -26.27 -16.27 -1.74
CA VAL A 400 -24.88 -16.14 -2.23
C VAL A 400 -24.18 -14.90 -1.64
N ALA A 401 -24.89 -13.78 -1.53
CA ALA A 401 -24.35 -12.59 -0.89
C ALA A 401 -24.09 -12.82 0.61
N LEU A 402 -25.01 -13.47 1.32
CA LEU A 402 -24.85 -13.84 2.73
C LEU A 402 -23.67 -14.79 2.95
N GLU A 403 -23.50 -15.82 2.11
CA GLU A 403 -22.35 -16.73 2.15
C GLU A 403 -21.03 -15.96 2.10
N SER A 404 -20.91 -15.00 1.18
CA SER A 404 -19.69 -14.19 1.02
C SER A 404 -19.46 -13.20 2.18
N TRP A 405 -20.53 -12.60 2.71
CA TRP A 405 -20.48 -11.64 3.80
C TRP A 405 -20.14 -12.32 5.14
N LEU A 406 -20.83 -13.40 5.46
CA LEU A 406 -20.56 -14.22 6.65
C LEU A 406 -19.19 -14.88 6.56
N SER A 407 -18.67 -15.19 5.38
CA SER A 407 -17.29 -15.68 5.24
C SER A 407 -16.22 -14.60 5.51
N GLY A 408 -16.62 -13.34 5.74
CA GLY A 408 -15.71 -12.25 6.08
C GLY A 408 -14.89 -11.74 4.90
N ILE A 409 -15.30 -12.05 3.66
CA ILE A 409 -14.55 -11.67 2.46
C ILE A 409 -14.63 -10.14 2.31
N PRO A 410 -13.51 -9.41 2.27
CA PRO A 410 -13.49 -7.96 2.44
C PRO A 410 -14.08 -7.23 1.24
N ARG A 411 -14.06 -7.83 0.05
CA ARG A 411 -14.58 -7.24 -1.19
C ARG A 411 -15.61 -8.17 -1.81
N ARG A 412 -16.83 -7.68 -2.04
CA ARG A 412 -17.97 -8.49 -2.51
C ARG A 412 -18.62 -7.75 -3.67
N ILE A 413 -18.46 -8.33 -4.85
CA ILE A 413 -18.80 -7.75 -6.15
C ILE A 413 -20.01 -8.48 -6.73
N GLY A 414 -20.95 -7.74 -7.27
CA GLY A 414 -22.05 -8.30 -8.05
C GLY A 414 -23.08 -7.25 -8.43
N TYR A 415 -24.13 -7.68 -9.11
CA TYR A 415 -25.29 -6.84 -9.37
C TYR A 415 -26.06 -6.54 -8.08
N ARG A 416 -26.69 -5.35 -8.04
CA ARG A 416 -27.42 -4.83 -6.88
C ARG A 416 -28.44 -5.85 -6.35
N GLY A 417 -29.28 -6.37 -7.26
CA GLY A 417 -30.38 -7.27 -6.93
C GLY A 417 -31.43 -6.67 -6.01
N HIS A 418 -32.58 -7.34 -5.90
CA HIS A 418 -33.55 -7.04 -4.86
C HIS A 418 -33.05 -7.65 -3.53
N SER A 419 -33.01 -6.84 -2.46
CA SER A 419 -32.73 -7.27 -1.08
C SER A 419 -31.29 -7.67 -0.68
N ARG A 420 -30.29 -7.61 -1.58
CA ARG A 420 -28.89 -7.98 -1.25
C ARG A 420 -27.85 -6.84 -1.32
N SER A 421 -28.27 -5.64 -1.68
CA SER A 421 -27.39 -4.49 -1.95
C SER A 421 -26.50 -4.12 -0.76
N TRP A 422 -27.04 -4.20 0.47
CA TRP A 422 -26.33 -3.89 1.72
C TRP A 422 -25.23 -4.90 2.07
N LEU A 423 -25.26 -6.10 1.48
CA LEU A 423 -24.23 -7.12 1.65
C LEU A 423 -23.06 -6.90 0.68
N LEU A 424 -23.29 -6.24 -0.44
CA LEU A 424 -22.25 -5.93 -1.43
C LEU A 424 -21.56 -4.62 -1.07
N ASN A 425 -20.28 -4.50 -1.43
CA ASN A 425 -19.54 -3.24 -1.28
C ASN A 425 -18.90 -2.75 -2.58
N GLN A 426 -19.20 -3.43 -3.69
CA GLN A 426 -18.92 -3.00 -5.05
C GLN A 426 -20.07 -3.49 -5.94
N ILE A 427 -21.01 -2.59 -6.21
CA ILE A 427 -22.18 -2.87 -7.03
C ILE A 427 -21.83 -2.57 -8.49
N ILE A 428 -22.10 -3.52 -9.38
CA ILE A 428 -21.95 -3.33 -10.83
C ILE A 428 -23.25 -2.70 -11.37
N PRO A 429 -23.16 -1.60 -12.14
CA PRO A 429 -24.34 -0.99 -12.76
C PRO A 429 -24.94 -1.95 -13.80
N GLU A 430 -26.26 -2.03 -13.83
CA GLU A 430 -27.00 -2.77 -14.86
C GLU A 430 -27.19 -1.87 -16.09
N ALA A 431 -27.19 -2.46 -17.29
CA ALA A 431 -27.55 -1.73 -18.49
C ALA A 431 -29.03 -1.29 -18.44
N PRO A 432 -29.38 -0.11 -18.96
CA PRO A 432 -30.77 0.29 -19.08
C PRO A 432 -31.54 -0.73 -19.93
N ARG A 433 -32.76 -1.09 -19.49
CA ARG A 433 -33.63 -2.07 -20.19
C ARG A 433 -34.11 -1.60 -21.57
N ARG A 434 -33.79 -0.37 -21.97
CA ARG A 434 -34.15 0.20 -23.27
C ARG A 434 -33.06 -0.15 -24.28
N GLY A 435 -33.13 -1.36 -24.84
CA GLY A 435 -32.20 -1.87 -25.85
C GLY A 435 -32.52 -3.32 -26.24
N PRO A 436 -31.88 -3.89 -27.27
CA PRO A 436 -32.04 -5.29 -27.64
C PRO A 436 -31.66 -6.23 -26.48
N LEU A 437 -32.23 -7.43 -26.45
CA LEU A 437 -31.92 -8.44 -25.44
C LEU A 437 -30.41 -8.71 -25.40
N GLU A 438 -29.78 -8.39 -24.27
CA GLU A 438 -28.35 -8.61 -24.08
C GLU A 438 -28.07 -10.10 -23.82
N HIS A 439 -27.10 -10.66 -24.54
CA HIS A 439 -26.64 -12.02 -24.29
C HIS A 439 -26.08 -12.16 -22.86
N GLN A 440 -26.42 -13.24 -22.14
CA GLN A 440 -26.05 -13.41 -20.73
C GLN A 440 -24.51 -13.40 -20.51
N SER A 441 -23.72 -13.83 -21.49
CA SER A 441 -22.25 -13.74 -21.42
C SER A 441 -21.75 -12.29 -21.25
N ALA A 442 -22.37 -11.33 -21.93
CA ALA A 442 -22.01 -9.92 -21.83
C ALA A 442 -22.30 -9.36 -20.42
N ARG A 443 -23.35 -9.88 -19.78
CA ARG A 443 -23.67 -9.56 -18.38
C ARG A 443 -22.59 -10.03 -17.40
N TYR A 444 -21.96 -11.19 -17.61
CA TYR A 444 -20.82 -11.64 -16.79
C TYR A 444 -19.54 -10.85 -17.12
N LEU A 445 -19.30 -10.56 -18.40
CA LEU A 445 -18.17 -9.74 -18.83
C LEU A 445 -18.23 -8.33 -18.24
N ARG A 446 -19.41 -7.73 -18.09
CA ARG A 446 -19.59 -6.44 -17.39
C ARG A 446 -19.16 -6.50 -15.93
N ILE A 447 -19.38 -7.62 -15.22
CA ILE A 447 -18.85 -7.80 -13.86
C ILE A 447 -17.32 -7.81 -13.89
N ALA A 448 -16.70 -8.53 -14.83
CA ALA A 448 -15.26 -8.56 -15.00
C ALA A 448 -14.69 -7.16 -15.33
N GLN A 449 -15.32 -6.42 -16.25
CA GLN A 449 -14.97 -5.03 -16.58
C GLN A 449 -15.09 -4.11 -15.37
N GLY A 450 -16.14 -4.26 -14.57
CA GLY A 450 -16.33 -3.54 -13.32
C GLY A 450 -15.30 -3.89 -12.24
N CYS A 451 -14.55 -4.97 -12.41
CA CYS A 451 -13.38 -5.32 -11.60
C CYS A 451 -12.06 -4.80 -12.19
N GLY A 452 -12.09 -4.25 -13.41
CA GLY A 452 -10.93 -3.71 -14.12
C GLY A 452 -10.40 -4.58 -15.26
N ALA A 453 -11.10 -5.65 -15.66
CA ALA A 453 -10.65 -6.51 -16.77
C ALA A 453 -10.72 -5.76 -18.12
N LEU A 454 -9.89 -6.19 -19.08
CA LEU A 454 -10.07 -5.90 -20.49
C LEU A 454 -10.89 -7.02 -21.13
N THR A 455 -11.82 -6.65 -22.00
CA THR A 455 -12.62 -7.57 -22.83
C THR A 455 -12.54 -7.10 -24.28
N GLU A 456 -12.81 -7.98 -25.25
CA GLU A 456 -12.79 -7.63 -26.69
C GLU A 456 -13.67 -6.39 -26.99
N GLN A 457 -14.90 -6.36 -26.47
CA GLN A 457 -15.78 -5.18 -26.55
C GLN A 457 -15.15 -3.88 -26.00
N SER A 458 -14.28 -3.96 -24.99
CA SER A 458 -13.61 -2.77 -24.43
C SER A 458 -12.44 -2.28 -25.29
N LEU A 459 -11.88 -3.15 -26.14
CA LEU A 459 -10.87 -2.80 -27.14
C LEU A 459 -11.54 -2.10 -28.32
N GLU A 460 -12.63 -2.65 -28.85
CA GLU A 460 -13.42 -2.02 -29.93
C GLU A 460 -13.93 -0.63 -29.54
N GLN A 461 -14.44 -0.48 -28.31
CA GLN A 461 -14.96 0.79 -27.82
C GLN A 461 -13.86 1.83 -27.55
N LYS A 462 -12.63 1.41 -27.20
CA LYS A 462 -11.46 2.30 -27.15
C LYS A 462 -11.05 2.76 -28.55
N THR A 463 -11.03 1.86 -29.52
CA THR A 463 -10.69 2.17 -30.92
C THR A 463 -11.69 3.16 -31.52
N LEU A 464 -12.99 2.94 -31.30
CA LEU A 464 -14.07 3.85 -31.73
C LEU A 464 -13.98 5.24 -31.08
N ASN A 465 -13.67 5.30 -29.78
CA ASN A 465 -13.50 6.58 -29.08
C ASN A 465 -12.23 7.33 -29.52
N ALA A 466 -11.14 6.62 -29.81
CA ALA A 466 -9.94 7.21 -30.36
C ALA A 466 -10.20 7.80 -31.76
N GLN A 467 -10.89 7.06 -32.63
CA GLN A 467 -11.30 7.51 -33.96
C GLN A 467 -12.24 8.74 -33.92
N ARG A 468 -13.15 8.82 -32.95
CA ARG A 468 -14.00 10.02 -32.75
C ARG A 468 -13.23 11.23 -32.23
N SER A 469 -12.17 11.04 -31.43
CA SER A 469 -11.33 12.14 -30.96
C SER A 469 -10.43 12.73 -32.03
N THR A 470 -10.03 11.93 -33.03
CA THR A 470 -9.23 12.37 -34.19
C THR A 470 -10.06 13.00 -35.31
N LEU A 471 -11.38 12.85 -35.28
CA LEU A 471 -12.30 13.50 -36.23
C LEU A 471 -12.84 14.85 -35.72
N ASN A 472 -12.62 15.15 -34.44
CA ASN A 472 -13.06 16.39 -33.77
C ASN A 472 -11.87 17.29 -33.36
N ALA A 473 -10.67 16.99 -33.85
CA ALA A 473 -9.45 17.80 -33.76
C ALA A 473 -9.02 18.12 -35.18
#